data_AF-A0A6S4GQE5-F1
#
_entry.id   AF-A0A6S4GQE5-F1
#
_cell.length_a   1.000
_cell.length_b   1.000
_cell.length_c   1.000
_cell.angle_alpha   90.00
_cell.angle_beta   90.00
_cell.angle_gamma   90.00
#
_symmetry.space_group_name_H-M   'P 1'
#
loop_
_entity.id
_entity.type
_entity.pdbx_description
1 polymer ?
#
loop_
_entity_poly.entity_id
_entity_poly.type
_entity_poly.pdbx_seq_one_letter_code
_entity_poly.pdbx_strand_id
1 'polypeptide(L)'
;MFQLNEEFLKELGLDKLPQEQQKPFLQHIYSELELRVGERLSQGMSDAQLEEFAGIIDKTPGAVDAFLEKHAPNYQQDPMFQRLLQASGAAADDTRLRDEFTATKWLEVNRPDYRDVVAAVMNELKKEIIANRDVILGGMSASSAPQQTQSDFDLAA
;
A
#
# COMPACT_ATOMS: atom_id res chain seq x y z
N MET A 1 12.85 1.10 -2.93
CA MET A 1 11.40 1.31 -2.77
C MET A 1 10.78 0.93 -4.11
N PHE A 2 9.73 0.12 -4.13
CA PHE A 2 9.09 -0.26 -5.40
C PHE A 2 8.34 0.96 -5.95
N GLN A 3 8.53 1.24 -7.24
CA GLN A 3 7.81 2.31 -7.92
C GLN A 3 6.79 1.66 -8.84
N LEU A 4 5.51 1.78 -8.50
CA LEU A 4 4.42 1.33 -9.37
C LEU A 4 4.07 2.48 -10.32
N ASN A 5 4.71 2.47 -11.49
CA ASN A 5 4.61 3.50 -12.52
C ASN A 5 4.49 2.84 -13.93
N GLU A 6 4.58 3.63 -14.99
CA GLU A 6 4.52 3.12 -16.37
C GLU A 6 5.68 2.15 -16.68
N GLU A 7 6.87 2.37 -16.10
CA GLU A 7 8.01 1.45 -16.26
C GLU A 7 7.70 0.08 -15.67
N PHE A 8 7.04 0.05 -14.51
CA PHE A 8 6.56 -1.18 -13.90
C PHE A 8 5.55 -1.92 -14.80
N LEU A 9 4.59 -1.21 -15.41
CA LEU A 9 3.67 -1.84 -16.36
C LEU A 9 4.41 -2.42 -17.57
N LYS A 10 5.43 -1.70 -18.07
CA LYS A 10 6.27 -2.18 -19.15
C LYS A 10 7.08 -3.42 -18.78
N GLU A 11 7.63 -3.48 -17.57
CA GLU A 11 8.30 -4.69 -17.05
C GLU A 11 7.37 -5.91 -17.06
N LEU A 12 6.07 -5.70 -16.78
CA LEU A 12 5.06 -6.75 -16.78
C LEU A 12 4.50 -7.08 -18.18
N GLY A 13 4.93 -6.36 -19.22
CA GLY A 13 4.41 -6.49 -20.59
C GLY A 13 3.00 -5.93 -20.77
N LEU A 14 2.60 -4.98 -19.93
CA LEU A 14 1.33 -4.27 -19.98
C LEU A 14 1.46 -2.87 -20.60
N ASP A 15 2.50 -2.65 -21.41
CA ASP A 15 2.75 -1.39 -22.12
C ASP A 15 1.63 -1.02 -23.11
N LYS A 16 0.86 -2.02 -23.56
CA LYS A 16 -0.28 -1.86 -24.47
C LYS A 16 -1.57 -1.42 -23.77
N LEU A 17 -1.57 -1.35 -22.45
CA LEU A 17 -2.75 -0.95 -21.69
C LEU A 17 -3.07 0.53 -21.98
N PRO A 18 -4.33 0.91 -22.29
CA PRO A 18 -4.70 2.30 -22.50
C PRO A 18 -4.36 3.18 -21.30
N GLN A 19 -3.84 4.40 -21.52
CA GLN A 19 -3.40 5.30 -20.44
C GLN A 19 -4.49 5.55 -19.39
N GLU A 20 -5.76 5.61 -19.81
CA GLU A 20 -6.92 5.79 -18.92
C GLU A 20 -7.10 4.61 -17.94
N GLN A 21 -6.63 3.42 -18.31
CA GLN A 21 -6.72 2.21 -17.51
C GLN A 21 -5.43 1.92 -16.72
N GLN A 22 -4.31 2.52 -17.11
CA GLN A 22 -3.02 2.30 -16.44
C GLN A 22 -3.06 2.78 -14.99
N LYS A 23 -3.59 3.99 -14.78
CA LYS A 23 -3.73 4.57 -13.44
C LYS A 23 -4.62 3.74 -12.50
N PRO A 24 -5.88 3.38 -12.85
CA PRO A 24 -6.71 2.55 -11.98
C PRO A 24 -6.12 1.14 -11.79
N PHE A 25 -5.44 0.58 -12.79
CA PHE A 25 -4.77 -0.71 -12.64
C PHE A 25 -3.60 -0.63 -11.64
N LEU A 26 -2.75 0.39 -11.74
CA LEU A 26 -1.68 0.64 -10.77
C LEU A 26 -2.22 0.87 -9.35
N GLN A 27 -3.32 1.62 -9.21
CA GLN A 27 -4.00 1.80 -7.92
C GLN A 27 -4.49 0.48 -7.35
N HIS A 28 -5.08 -0.38 -8.19
CA HIS A 28 -5.52 -1.70 -7.75
C HIS A 28 -4.35 -2.56 -7.26
N ILE A 29 -3.21 -2.55 -7.96
CA ILE A 29 -1.99 -3.26 -7.52
C ILE A 29 -1.49 -2.73 -6.18
N TYR A 30 -1.54 -1.40 -5.95
CA TYR A 30 -1.21 -0.82 -4.65
C TYR A 30 -2.11 -1.37 -3.54
N SER A 31 -3.43 -1.34 -3.73
CA SER A 31 -4.38 -1.82 -2.73
C SER A 31 -4.21 -3.32 -2.44
N GLU A 32 -3.98 -4.13 -3.47
CA GLU A 32 -3.69 -5.56 -3.32
C GLU A 32 -2.39 -5.82 -2.57
N LEU A 33 -1.34 -5.05 -2.87
CA LEU A 33 -0.08 -5.13 -2.16
C LEU A 33 -0.27 -4.80 -0.67
N GLU A 34 -0.94 -3.69 -0.36
CA GLU A 34 -1.22 -3.27 1.01
C GLU A 34 -1.99 -4.34 1.80
N LEU A 35 -3.05 -4.90 1.20
CA LEU A 35 -3.86 -5.96 1.79
C LEU A 35 -3.01 -7.20 2.11
N ARG A 36 -2.32 -7.75 1.10
CA ARG A 36 -1.53 -8.98 1.25
C ARG A 36 -0.33 -8.80 2.18
N VAL A 37 0.32 -7.64 2.12
CA VAL A 37 1.39 -7.29 3.07
C VAL A 37 0.82 -7.23 4.49
N GLY A 38 -0.33 -6.58 4.70
CA GLY A 38 -1.00 -6.54 6.00
C GLY A 38 -1.30 -7.93 6.56
N GLU A 39 -1.89 -8.81 5.75
CA GLU A 39 -2.16 -10.21 6.13
C GLU A 39 -0.87 -11.00 6.43
N ARG A 40 0.17 -10.83 5.62
CA ARG A 40 1.43 -11.56 5.82
C ARG A 40 2.21 -11.06 7.03
N LEU A 41 2.08 -9.77 7.33
CA LEU A 41 2.64 -9.18 8.55
C LEU A 41 1.86 -9.60 9.79
N SER A 42 0.55 -9.78 9.70
CA SER A 42 -0.19 -10.28 10.86
C SER A 42 0.14 -11.75 11.18
N GLN A 43 0.50 -12.54 10.18
CA GLN A 43 0.98 -13.90 10.38
C GLN A 43 2.28 -13.92 11.18
N GLY A 44 2.24 -14.56 12.36
CA GLY A 44 3.38 -14.69 13.27
C GLY A 44 3.47 -13.59 14.34
N MET A 45 2.55 -12.63 14.34
CA MET A 45 2.37 -11.69 15.44
C MET A 45 1.40 -12.26 16.48
N SER A 46 1.60 -11.88 17.73
CA SER A 46 0.61 -12.12 18.79
C SER A 46 -0.54 -11.11 18.71
N ASP A 47 -1.70 -11.46 19.24
CA ASP A 47 -2.88 -10.56 19.30
C ASP A 47 -2.53 -9.21 19.96
N ALA A 48 -1.70 -9.22 21.01
CA ALA A 48 -1.24 -8.01 21.68
C ALA A 48 -0.38 -7.12 20.77
N GLN A 49 0.47 -7.71 19.91
CA GLN A 49 1.26 -6.95 18.94
C GLN A 49 0.37 -6.36 17.84
N LEU A 50 -0.63 -7.11 17.38
CA LEU A 50 -1.60 -6.63 16.40
C LEU A 50 -2.41 -5.46 16.95
N GLU A 51 -2.87 -5.56 18.19
CA GLU A 51 -3.60 -4.49 18.88
C GLU A 51 -2.72 -3.25 19.08
N GLU A 52 -1.46 -3.43 19.52
CA GLU A 52 -0.50 -2.32 19.67
C GLU A 52 -0.25 -1.61 18.33
N PHE A 53 -0.04 -2.37 17.25
CA PHE A 53 0.16 -1.81 15.92
C PHE A 53 -1.09 -1.10 15.40
N ALA A 54 -2.27 -1.71 15.51
CA ALA A 54 -3.54 -1.09 15.15
C ALA A 54 -3.75 0.22 15.92
N GLY A 55 -3.47 0.23 17.23
CA GLY A 55 -3.54 1.43 18.06
C GLY A 55 -2.64 2.56 17.54
N ILE A 56 -1.42 2.25 17.08
CA ILE A 56 -0.49 3.22 16.49
C ILE A 56 -1.01 3.74 15.15
N ILE A 57 -1.49 2.87 14.27
CA ILE A 57 -1.99 3.24 12.93
C ILE A 57 -3.29 4.07 13.03
N ASP A 58 -4.21 3.67 13.90
CA ASP A 58 -5.48 4.36 14.15
C ASP A 58 -5.30 5.63 15.00
N LYS A 59 -4.08 5.91 15.45
CA LYS A 59 -3.74 7.06 16.30
C LYS A 59 -4.59 7.08 17.58
N THR A 60 -4.82 5.89 18.14
CA THR A 60 -5.53 5.73 19.40
C THR A 60 -4.83 6.58 20.46
N PRO A 61 -5.57 7.42 21.24
CA PRO A 61 -4.97 8.28 22.23
C PRO A 61 -4.04 7.51 23.18
N GLY A 62 -2.78 7.94 23.26
CA GLY A 62 -1.75 7.34 24.11
C GLY A 62 -1.04 6.11 23.54
N ALA A 63 -1.47 5.52 22.42
CA ALA A 63 -0.81 4.35 21.83
C ALA A 63 0.61 4.67 21.34
N VAL A 64 0.76 5.81 20.65
CA VAL A 64 2.06 6.31 20.19
C VAL A 64 2.96 6.66 21.36
N ASP A 65 2.43 7.34 22.39
CA ASP A 65 3.19 7.69 23.59
C ASP A 65 3.71 6.43 24.31
N ALA A 66 2.83 5.45 24.57
CA ALA A 66 3.18 4.22 25.26
C ALA A 66 4.26 3.41 24.53
N PHE A 67 4.16 3.31 23.20
CA PHE A 67 5.19 2.63 22.41
C PHE A 67 6.54 3.35 22.47
N LEU A 68 6.54 4.67 22.26
CA LEU A 68 7.76 5.47 22.26
C LEU A 68 8.44 5.44 23.63
N GLU A 69 7.71 5.57 24.74
CA GLU A 69 8.30 5.49 26.08
C GLU A 69 9.02 4.16 26.33
N LYS A 70 8.48 3.06 25.80
CA LYS A 70 9.03 1.71 25.99
C LYS A 70 10.19 1.39 25.04
N HIS A 71 10.10 1.79 23.77
CA HIS A 71 11.01 1.35 22.71
C HIS A 71 11.91 2.44 22.15
N ALA A 72 11.53 3.71 22.27
CA ALA A 72 12.28 4.85 21.73
C ALA A 72 12.08 6.13 22.57
N PRO A 73 12.42 6.15 23.87
CA PRO A 73 12.16 7.30 24.74
C PRO A 73 12.90 8.57 24.27
N ASN A 74 14.02 8.40 23.56
CA ASN A 74 14.80 9.47 22.95
C ASN A 74 14.67 9.47 21.42
N TYR A 75 13.47 9.19 20.88
CA TYR A 75 13.26 9.05 19.43
C TYR A 75 13.75 10.26 18.61
N GLN A 76 13.74 11.46 19.18
CA GLN A 76 14.23 12.68 18.54
C GLN A 76 15.73 12.59 18.18
N GLN A 77 16.51 11.77 18.88
CA GLN A 77 17.92 11.52 18.61
C GLN A 77 18.14 10.31 17.69
N ASP A 78 17.09 9.56 17.36
CA ASP A 78 17.18 8.39 16.50
C ASP A 78 17.56 8.83 15.07
N PRO A 79 18.59 8.22 14.44
CA PRO A 79 18.98 8.52 13.07
C PRO A 79 17.84 8.39 12.06
N MET A 80 16.89 7.47 12.29
CA MET A 80 15.72 7.31 11.45
C MET A 80 14.79 8.52 11.55
N PHE A 81 14.55 9.04 12.76
CA PHE A 81 13.75 10.25 12.96
C PHE A 81 14.41 11.46 12.29
N GLN A 82 15.73 11.60 12.42
CA GLN A 82 16.49 12.67 11.78
C GLN A 82 16.39 12.62 10.24
N ARG A 83 16.40 11.43 9.65
CA ARG A 83 16.18 11.26 8.20
C ARG A 83 14.76 11.62 7.78
N LEU A 84 13.76 11.20 8.54
CA LEU A 84 12.36 11.54 8.27
C LEU A 84 12.14 13.06 8.38
N LEU A 85 12.73 13.70 9.38
CA LEU A 85 12.71 15.17 9.54
C LEU A 85 13.30 15.88 8.32
N GLN A 86 14.47 15.44 7.86
CA GLN A 86 15.13 16.00 6.67
C GLN A 86 14.32 15.78 5.38
N ALA A 87 13.71 14.61 5.22
CA ALA A 87 12.95 14.25 4.02
C ALA A 87 11.59 14.97 3.96
N SER A 88 10.92 15.12 5.10
CA SER A 88 9.62 15.79 5.19
C SER A 88 9.73 17.31 5.16
N GLY A 89 10.84 17.87 5.66
CA GLY A 89 10.97 19.31 5.89
C GLY A 89 10.00 19.84 6.96
N ALA A 90 9.39 18.94 7.74
CA ALA A 90 8.46 19.27 8.81
C ALA A 90 9.20 19.80 10.06
N ALA A 91 8.43 20.29 11.04
CA ALA A 91 8.99 20.64 12.34
C ALA A 91 9.29 19.37 13.16
N ALA A 92 10.28 19.44 14.05
CA ALA A 92 10.69 18.29 14.87
C ALA A 92 9.63 17.87 15.91
N ASP A 93 8.64 18.70 16.17
CA ASP A 93 7.50 18.48 17.04
C ASP A 93 6.21 18.14 16.27
N ASP A 94 6.28 17.94 14.95
CA ASP A 94 5.12 17.58 14.14
C ASP A 94 4.59 16.20 14.54
N THR A 95 3.34 16.15 14.99
CA THR A 95 2.63 14.92 15.35
C THR A 95 2.63 13.91 14.22
N ARG A 96 2.50 14.35 12.95
CA ARG A 96 2.48 13.44 11.80
C ARG A 96 3.81 12.72 11.64
N LEU A 97 4.91 13.46 11.81
CA LEU A 97 6.26 12.91 11.74
C LEU A 97 6.50 11.91 12.88
N ARG A 98 6.00 12.25 14.07
CA ARG A 98 6.04 11.36 15.24
C ARG A 98 5.25 10.07 15.00
N ASP A 99 4.05 10.15 14.47
CA ASP A 99 3.21 8.98 14.15
C ASP A 99 3.90 8.07 13.12
N GLU A 100 4.43 8.67 12.03
CA GLU A 100 5.12 7.94 10.96
C GLU A 100 6.39 7.26 11.46
N PHE A 101 7.20 7.96 12.26
CA PHE A 101 8.36 7.37 12.92
C PHE A 101 7.95 6.19 13.80
N THR A 102 6.89 6.35 14.60
CA THR A 102 6.42 5.33 15.55
C THR A 102 5.99 4.07 14.82
N ALA A 103 5.16 4.19 13.78
CA ALA A 103 4.72 3.05 12.96
C ALA A 103 5.92 2.32 12.33
N THR A 104 6.88 3.07 11.80
CA THR A 104 8.08 2.50 11.18
C THR A 104 8.99 1.82 12.22
N LYS A 105 9.18 2.44 13.39
CA LYS A 105 10.00 1.88 14.49
C LYS A 105 9.35 0.63 15.08
N TRP A 106 8.02 0.60 15.13
CA TRP A 106 7.27 -0.59 15.54
C TRP A 106 7.60 -1.79 14.66
N LEU A 107 7.61 -1.59 13.34
CA LEU A 107 7.99 -2.64 12.38
C LEU A 107 9.46 -3.05 12.54
N GLU A 108 10.38 -2.11 12.76
CA GLU A 108 11.79 -2.43 13.00
C GLU A 108 11.98 -3.36 14.23
N VAL A 109 11.25 -3.10 15.31
CA VAL A 109 11.34 -3.86 16.56
C VAL A 109 10.63 -5.21 16.47
N ASN A 110 9.43 -5.26 15.88
CA ASN A 110 8.56 -6.43 15.92
C ASN A 110 8.59 -7.28 14.64
N ARG A 111 9.00 -6.71 13.49
CA ARG A 111 9.10 -7.38 12.18
C ARG A 111 10.36 -6.94 11.43
N PRO A 112 11.55 -7.38 11.86
CA PRO A 112 12.78 -7.10 11.14
C PRO A 112 12.77 -7.67 9.70
N ASP A 113 11.95 -8.68 9.45
CA ASP A 113 11.69 -9.29 8.15
C ASP A 113 10.66 -8.53 7.30
N TYR A 114 10.11 -7.40 7.76
CA TYR A 114 9.10 -6.60 7.04
C TYR A 114 9.49 -6.35 5.58
N ARG A 115 10.75 -5.97 5.35
CA ARG A 115 11.25 -5.69 3.99
C ARG A 115 11.25 -6.92 3.10
N ASP A 116 11.59 -8.08 3.66
CA ASP A 116 11.61 -9.35 2.94
C ASP A 116 10.17 -9.81 2.64
N VAL A 117 9.24 -9.60 3.57
CA VAL A 117 7.80 -9.85 3.38
C VAL A 117 7.25 -9.01 2.22
N VAL A 118 7.48 -7.70 2.23
CA VAL A 118 7.03 -6.81 1.15
C VAL A 118 7.63 -7.24 -0.20
N ALA A 119 8.92 -7.58 -0.22
CA ALA A 119 9.58 -8.05 -1.43
C ALA A 119 9.01 -9.39 -1.93
N ALA A 120 8.70 -10.33 -1.02
CA ALA A 120 8.09 -11.61 -1.38
C ALA A 120 6.70 -11.42 -1.98
N VAL A 121 5.83 -10.67 -1.30
CA VAL A 121 4.46 -10.39 -1.77
C VAL A 121 4.48 -9.65 -3.11
N MET A 122 5.36 -8.66 -3.28
CA MET A 122 5.53 -7.96 -4.55
C MET A 122 5.94 -8.92 -5.68
N ASN A 123 6.89 -9.82 -5.42
CA ASN A 123 7.33 -10.79 -6.42
C ASN A 123 6.23 -11.80 -6.79
N GLU A 124 5.38 -12.19 -5.84
CA GLU A 124 4.21 -13.03 -6.07
C GLU A 124 3.18 -12.30 -6.96
N LEU A 125 2.83 -11.05 -6.61
CA LEU A 125 1.95 -10.20 -7.42
C LEU A 125 2.47 -10.02 -8.85
N LYS A 126 3.76 -9.73 -9.03
CA LYS A 126 4.37 -9.63 -10.37
C LYS A 126 4.16 -10.91 -11.18
N LYS A 127 4.40 -12.09 -10.58
CA LYS A 127 4.22 -13.38 -11.24
C LYS A 127 2.76 -13.63 -11.63
N GLU A 128 1.83 -13.32 -10.74
CA GLU A 128 0.39 -13.44 -11.00
C GLU A 128 -0.06 -12.55 -12.16
N ILE A 129 0.39 -11.29 -12.18
CA ILE A 129 0.04 -10.35 -13.25
C ILE A 129 0.63 -10.82 -14.59
N ILE A 130 1.89 -11.28 -14.60
CA ILE A 130 2.52 -11.82 -15.81
C ILE A 130 1.77 -13.06 -16.31
N ALA A 131 1.38 -13.96 -15.42
CA ALA A 131 0.63 -15.17 -15.78
C ALA A 131 -0.76 -14.86 -16.37
N ASN A 132 -1.38 -13.76 -15.92
CA ASN A 132 -2.71 -13.34 -16.38
C ASN A 132 -2.66 -12.20 -17.42
N ARG A 133 -1.47 -11.83 -17.90
CA ARG A 133 -1.26 -10.65 -18.76
C ARG A 133 -2.18 -10.64 -19.98
N ASP A 134 -2.28 -11.77 -20.68
CA ASP A 134 -3.05 -11.86 -21.92
C ASP A 134 -4.57 -11.72 -21.65
N VAL A 135 -5.04 -12.19 -20.48
CA VAL A 135 -6.42 -12.00 -20.02
C VAL A 135 -6.67 -10.55 -19.65
N ILE A 136 -5.74 -9.88 -18.98
CA ILE A 136 -5.83 -8.46 -18.62
C ILE A 136 -5.94 -7.60 -19.89
N LEU A 137 -5.05 -7.82 -20.87
CA LEU A 137 -5.09 -7.11 -22.15
C LEU A 137 -6.35 -7.41 -22.97
N GLY A 138 -6.84 -8.66 -22.92
CA GLY A 138 -8.06 -9.08 -23.64
C GLY A 138 -9.36 -8.60 -22.98
N GLY A 139 -9.46 -8.65 -21.66
CA GLY A 139 -10.67 -8.32 -20.89
C GLY A 139 -10.95 -6.82 -20.83
N MET A 140 -9.92 -5.99 -20.74
CA MET A 140 -10.07 -4.53 -20.74
C MET A 140 -10.47 -3.94 -22.11
N SER A 141 -10.33 -4.72 -23.19
CA SER A 141 -10.80 -4.35 -24.54
C SER A 141 -12.33 -4.48 -24.70
N ALA A 142 -13.00 -5.16 -23.75
CA ALA A 142 -14.45 -5.42 -23.80
C ALA A 142 -15.28 -4.47 -22.93
N SER A 143 -14.66 -3.66 -22.06
CA SER A 143 -15.37 -2.78 -21.12
C SER A 143 -15.77 -1.41 -21.71
N SER A 144 -15.52 -1.17 -23.00
CA SER A 144 -15.89 0.04 -23.73
C SER A 144 -16.92 -0.25 -24.83
N ALA A 145 -18.02 -0.89 -24.45
CA ALA A 145 -19.25 -0.87 -25.25
C ALA A 145 -20.27 0.02 -24.53
N PRO A 146 -20.59 1.24 -25.03
CA PRO A 146 -21.73 1.97 -24.52
C PRO A 146 -22.99 1.19 -24.91
N GLN A 147 -23.68 0.66 -23.90
CA GLN A 147 -24.99 0.04 -24.06
C GLN A 147 -25.97 1.14 -24.50
N GLN A 148 -26.16 1.28 -25.81
CA GLN A 148 -27.27 2.01 -26.40
C GLN A 148 -28.55 1.24 -26.02
N THR A 149 -29.19 1.60 -24.91
CA THR A 149 -30.61 1.29 -24.71
C THR A 149 -31.42 2.22 -25.59
N GLN A 150 -31.55 1.75 -26.83
CA GLN A 150 -32.60 2.00 -27.79
C GLN A 150 -33.95 2.12 -27.07
N SER A 151 -34.39 3.34 -26.79
CA SER A 151 -35.76 3.64 -26.38
C SER A 151 -36.65 3.63 -27.62
N ASP A 152 -36.87 2.43 -28.14
CA ASP A 152 -37.90 2.07 -29.10
C ASP A 152 -39.13 1.64 -28.26
N PHE A 153 -40.00 2.60 -27.98
CA PHE A 153 -41.37 2.31 -27.55
C PHE A 153 -42.30 3.20 -28.36
N ASP A 154 -42.64 2.66 -29.53
CA ASP A 154 -43.67 3.08 -30.44
C ASP A 154 -45.07 3.02 -29.78
N LEU A 155 -45.96 3.91 -30.24
CA LEU A 155 -47.44 3.87 -30.30
C LEU A 155 -48.25 3.04 -29.27
N ALA A 156 -49.19 3.72 -28.57
CA ALA A 156 -50.64 3.56 -28.75
C ALA A 156 -51.46 4.08 -27.53
N ALA A 157 -52.16 5.21 -27.72
CA ALA A 157 -53.55 5.49 -27.29
C ALA A 157 -53.88 6.97 -27.53
#